data_AF-A0A940HZI1-F1
#
_entry.id   AF-A0A940HZI1-F1
#
_cell.length_a   1.000
_cell.length_b   1.000
_cell.length_c   1.000
_cell.angle_alpha   90.00
_cell.angle_beta   90.00
_cell.angle_gamma   90.00
#
_symmetry.space_group_name_H-M   'P 1'
#
loop_
_entity.id
_entity.type
_entity.pdbx_description
1 polymer ?
#
loop_
_entity_poly.entity_id
_entity_poly.type
_entity_poly.pdbx_seq_one_letter_code
_entity_poly.pdbx_strand_id
1 'polypeptide(L)'
;MPQELININYLKTLAGMVVAVNLLTQFFKGFIKKIFSDAAVRMAAWVFAIFIQFTVLYVDGQLGGSMKETAAVLVTGFLNSIVIALMATGAYEHITDPRARKEKPPAVIGRGKYFR
;
A
#
# COMPACT_ATOMS: atom_id res chain seq x y z
N MET A 1 12.48 14.27 22.29
CA MET A 1 11.92 12.91 22.37
C MET A 1 11.99 12.33 20.97
N PRO A 2 12.59 11.14 20.75
CA PRO A 2 12.63 10.56 19.42
C PRO A 2 11.19 10.40 18.93
N GLN A 3 10.88 11.02 17.80
CA GLN A 3 9.56 10.87 17.20
C GLN A 3 9.54 9.46 16.60
N GLU A 4 8.83 8.59 17.32
CA GLU A 4 8.30 7.28 16.91
C GLU A 4 8.17 7.19 15.38
N LEU A 5 8.62 6.07 14.81
CA LEU A 5 8.73 5.78 13.37
C LEU A 5 7.48 6.18 12.53
N ILE A 6 6.32 6.31 13.16
CA ILE A 6 5.05 6.76 12.58
C ILE A 6 4.42 7.85 13.47
N ASN A 7 4.49 9.11 13.03
CA ASN A 7 3.78 10.25 13.63
C ASN A 7 2.66 10.73 12.69
N ILE A 8 1.58 11.31 13.23
CA ILE A 8 0.45 11.86 12.45
C ILE A 8 0.92 12.88 11.40
N ASN A 9 1.90 13.71 11.72
CA ASN A 9 2.44 14.69 10.77
C ASN A 9 3.15 14.02 9.59
N TYR A 10 3.80 12.87 9.82
CA TYR A 10 4.41 12.09 8.75
C TYR A 10 3.33 11.39 7.90
N LEU A 11 2.33 10.79 8.55
CA LEU A 11 1.16 10.18 7.88
C LEU A 11 0.39 11.15 6.99
N LYS A 12 0.33 12.44 7.33
CA LYS A 12 -0.30 13.47 6.50
C LYS A 12 0.42 13.71 5.17
N THR A 13 1.68 13.32 5.05
CA THR A 13 2.45 13.45 3.81
C THR A 13 2.15 12.30 2.84
N LEU A 14 2.27 12.56 1.54
CA LEU A 14 2.14 11.51 0.51
C LEU A 14 3.11 10.34 0.78
N ALA A 15 4.37 10.64 1.07
CA ALA A 15 5.39 9.63 1.33
C ALA A 15 5.04 8.77 2.56
N GLY A 16 4.62 9.40 3.67
CA GLY A 16 4.26 8.67 4.88
C GLY A 16 3.04 7.78 4.70
N MET A 17 2.01 8.25 4.00
CA MET A 17 0.85 7.42 3.65
C MET A 17 1.23 6.25 2.74
N VAL A 18 2.03 6.48 1.69
CA VAL A 18 2.49 5.42 0.78
C VAL A 18 3.29 4.35 1.53
N VAL A 19 4.23 4.76 2.39
CA VAL A 19 5.02 3.83 3.21
C VAL A 19 4.12 3.03 4.16
N ALA A 20 3.18 3.69 4.86
CA ALA A 20 2.25 3.03 5.77
C ALA A 20 1.38 1.99 5.05
N VAL A 21 0.76 2.37 3.92
CA VAL A 21 -0.07 1.47 3.11
C VAL A 21 0.77 0.32 2.54
N ASN A 22 1.99 0.60 2.10
CA ASN A 22 2.90 -0.42 1.58
C ASN A 22 3.25 -1.46 2.66
N LEU A 23 3.63 -1.02 3.87
CA LEU A 23 3.93 -1.91 5.00
C LEU A 23 2.73 -2.78 5.39
N LEU A 24 1.53 -2.17 5.52
CA LEU A 24 0.30 -2.92 5.80
C LEU A 24 0.03 -3.96 4.71
N THR A 25 0.09 -3.55 3.45
CA THR A 25 -0.14 -4.46 2.33
C THR A 25 0.86 -5.62 2.34
N GLN A 26 2.14 -5.34 2.60
CA GLN A 26 3.17 -6.37 2.69
C GLN A 26 2.93 -7.36 3.84
N PHE A 27 2.52 -6.86 5.00
CA PHE A 27 2.16 -7.71 6.14
C PHE A 27 0.97 -8.61 5.81
N PHE A 28 -0.08 -8.06 5.18
CA PHE A 28 -1.28 -8.82 4.84
C PHE A 28 -1.12 -9.70 3.59
N LYS A 29 -0.13 -9.47 2.72
CA LYS A 29 0.11 -10.27 1.50
C LYS A 29 0.12 -11.77 1.78
N GLY A 30 0.81 -12.21 2.84
CA GLY A 30 0.91 -13.62 3.19
C GLY A 30 -0.43 -14.24 3.62
N PHE A 31 -1.28 -13.47 4.28
CA PHE A 31 -2.62 -13.89 4.68
C PHE A 31 -3.59 -13.89 3.49
N ILE A 32 -3.63 -12.79 2.74
CA ILE A 32 -4.52 -12.60 1.59
C ILE A 32 -4.24 -13.65 0.52
N LYS A 33 -2.96 -13.93 0.20
CA LYS A 33 -2.61 -14.91 -0.85
C LYS A 33 -2.96 -16.36 -0.49
N LYS A 34 -3.17 -16.68 0.78
CA LYS A 34 -3.62 -18.01 1.19
C LYS A 34 -5.10 -18.24 0.88
N ILE A 35 -5.88 -17.16 0.78
CA ILE A 35 -7.34 -17.20 0.63
C ILE A 35 -7.77 -16.69 -0.75
N PHE A 36 -7.00 -15.76 -1.35
CA PHE A 36 -7.33 -15.06 -2.59
C PHE A 36 -6.14 -14.93 -3.56
N SER A 37 -6.41 -14.52 -4.80
CA SER A 37 -5.40 -14.28 -5.86
C SER A 37 -4.53 -13.03 -5.60
N ASP A 38 -3.42 -12.88 -6.35
CA ASP A 38 -2.51 -11.73 -6.30
C ASP A 38 -3.25 -10.38 -6.57
N ALA A 39 -4.36 -10.42 -7.32
CA ALA A 39 -5.22 -9.25 -7.54
C ALA A 39 -5.92 -8.76 -6.26
N ALA A 40 -6.24 -9.66 -5.32
CA ALA A 40 -6.92 -9.29 -4.08
C ALA A 40 -6.01 -8.48 -3.14
N VAL A 41 -4.70 -8.68 -3.22
CA VAL A 41 -3.71 -7.87 -2.48
C VAL A 41 -3.78 -6.41 -2.91
N ARG A 42 -4.04 -6.13 -4.20
CA ARG A 42 -4.16 -4.76 -4.71
C ARG A 42 -5.43 -4.10 -4.22
N MET A 43 -6.54 -4.83 -4.24
CA MET A 43 -7.80 -4.33 -3.69
C MET A 43 -7.65 -4.03 -2.20
N ALA A 44 -6.96 -4.88 -1.44
CA ALA A 44 -6.68 -4.64 -0.03
C ALA A 44 -5.81 -3.39 0.18
N ALA A 45 -4.79 -3.15 -0.65
CA ALA A 45 -3.98 -1.94 -0.57
C ALA A 45 -4.81 -0.67 -0.77
N TRP A 46 -5.77 -0.72 -1.70
CA TRP A 46 -6.68 0.40 -1.92
C TRP A 46 -7.64 0.62 -0.74
N VAL A 47 -8.17 -0.45 -0.16
CA VAL A 47 -8.97 -0.38 1.08
C VAL A 47 -8.17 0.22 2.23
N PHE A 48 -6.90 -0.19 2.41
CA PHE A 48 -6.03 0.40 3.43
C PHE A 48 -5.74 1.88 3.17
N ALA A 49 -5.52 2.27 1.91
CA ALA A 49 -5.30 3.67 1.55
C ALA A 49 -6.52 4.54 1.88
N ILE A 50 -7.73 4.09 1.52
CA ILE A 50 -8.99 4.75 1.89
C ILE A 50 -9.08 4.87 3.41
N PHE A 51 -8.91 3.76 4.11
CA PHE A 51 -9.06 3.71 5.56
C PHE A 51 -8.11 4.69 6.27
N ILE A 52 -6.82 4.68 5.92
CA ILE A 52 -5.82 5.59 6.50
C ILE A 52 -6.13 7.04 6.12
N GLN A 53 -6.40 7.32 4.84
CA GLN A 53 -6.67 8.67 4.36
C GLN A 53 -7.86 9.30 5.11
N PHE A 54 -8.97 8.59 5.26
CA PHE A 54 -10.12 9.11 5.98
C PHE A 54 -9.89 9.19 7.49
N THR A 55 -9.11 8.27 8.06
CA THR A 55 -8.68 8.38 9.47
C THR A 55 -7.86 9.64 9.70
N VAL A 56 -6.92 9.96 8.81
CA VAL A 56 -6.12 11.19 8.87
C VAL A 56 -7.01 12.43 8.76
N LEU A 57 -7.95 12.45 7.80
CA LEU A 57 -8.89 13.57 7.63
C LEU A 57 -9.77 13.79 8.87
N TYR A 58 -10.21 12.70 9.52
CA TYR A 58 -11.00 12.76 10.75
C TYR A 58 -10.18 13.30 11.92
N VAL A 59 -8.99 12.76 12.15
CA VAL A 59 -8.10 13.19 13.25
C VAL A 59 -7.62 14.64 13.08
N ASP A 60 -7.45 15.09 11.83
CA ASP A 60 -7.07 16.47 11.51
C ASP A 60 -8.26 17.46 11.55
N GLY A 61 -9.48 16.98 11.85
CA GLY A 61 -10.66 17.83 12.01
C GLY A 61 -11.20 18.41 10.69
N GLN A 62 -10.79 17.89 9.53
CA GLN A 62 -11.18 18.44 8.22
C GLN A 62 -12.64 18.13 7.82
N LEU A 63 -13.38 17.37 8.65
CA LEU A 63 -14.75 16.95 8.39
C LEU A 63 -15.82 17.83 9.08
N GLY A 64 -15.43 18.92 9.74
CA GLY A 64 -16.33 19.79 10.51
C GLY A 64 -16.85 21.05 9.79
N GLY A 65 -16.53 21.22 8.50
CA GLY A 65 -16.86 22.42 7.73
C GLY A 65 -18.30 22.45 7.18
N SER A 66 -18.57 23.44 6.32
CA SER A 66 -19.82 23.49 5.56
C SER A 66 -19.99 22.26 4.66
N MET A 67 -21.24 21.93 4.28
CA MET A 67 -21.53 20.76 3.43
C MET A 67 -20.69 20.71 2.14
N LYS A 68 -20.44 21.88 1.52
CA LYS A 68 -19.64 21.99 0.30
C LYS A 68 -18.15 21.73 0.54
N GLU A 69 -17.61 22.24 1.65
CA GLU A 69 -16.21 22.02 2.03
C GLU A 69 -15.96 20.56 2.37
N THR A 70 -16.82 19.97 3.19
CA THR A 70 -16.75 18.55 3.54
C THR A 70 -16.84 17.67 2.29
N ALA A 71 -17.75 17.96 1.37
CA ALA A 71 -17.83 17.22 0.11
C ALA A 71 -16.55 17.31 -0.72
N ALA A 72 -15.94 18.51 -0.82
CA ALA A 72 -14.66 18.68 -1.51
C ALA A 72 -13.54 17.87 -0.86
N VAL A 73 -13.42 17.92 0.48
CA VAL A 73 -12.44 17.15 1.25
C VAL A 73 -12.60 15.65 1.03
N LEU A 74 -13.84 15.14 1.05
CA LEU A 74 -14.12 13.71 0.84
C LEU A 74 -13.73 13.27 -0.58
N VAL A 75 -14.06 14.06 -1.61
CA VAL A 75 -13.74 13.75 -3.01
C VAL A 75 -12.23 13.77 -3.22
N THR A 76 -11.53 14.80 -2.75
CA THR A 76 -10.08 14.90 -2.85
C THR A 76 -9.39 13.78 -2.05
N GLY A 77 -9.89 13.45 -0.86
CA GLY A 77 -9.41 12.31 -0.07
C GLY A 77 -9.54 10.99 -0.82
N PHE A 78 -10.68 10.76 -1.47
CA PHE A 78 -10.89 9.56 -2.29
C PHE A 78 -9.88 9.48 -3.45
N LEU A 79 -9.68 10.56 -4.19
CA LEU A 79 -8.70 10.62 -5.28
C LEU A 79 -7.27 10.37 -4.79
N ASN A 80 -6.89 11.00 -3.67
CA ASN A 80 -5.58 10.79 -3.04
C ASN A 80 -5.36 9.33 -2.66
N SER A 81 -6.39 8.66 -2.13
CA SER A 81 -6.28 7.24 -1.76
C SER A 81 -6.02 6.31 -2.95
N ILE A 82 -6.55 6.63 -4.13
CA ILE A 82 -6.23 5.91 -5.38
C ILE A 82 -4.74 6.07 -5.71
N VAL A 83 -4.25 7.31 -5.71
CA VAL A 83 -2.83 7.60 -6.01
C VAL A 83 -1.91 6.88 -5.02
N ILE A 84 -2.21 6.96 -3.73
CA ILE A 84 -1.46 6.29 -2.66
C ILE A 84 -1.42 4.77 -2.89
N ALA A 85 -2.55 4.15 -3.21
CA ALA A 85 -2.62 2.71 -3.43
C ALA A 85 -1.82 2.26 -4.67
N LEU A 86 -1.88 3.03 -5.76
CA LEU A 86 -1.09 2.76 -6.97
C LEU A 86 0.42 2.84 -6.68
N MET A 87 0.85 3.87 -5.95
CA MET A 87 2.25 4.04 -5.56
C MET A 87 2.69 2.94 -4.58
N ALA A 88 1.87 2.59 -3.60
CA ALA A 88 2.19 1.59 -2.58
C ALA A 88 2.27 0.16 -3.15
N THR A 89 1.50 -0.15 -4.21
CA THR A 89 1.49 -1.48 -4.82
C THR A 89 2.50 -1.65 -5.96
N GLY A 90 3.18 -0.58 -6.38
CA GLY A 90 4.04 -0.62 -7.56
C GLY A 90 3.26 -0.86 -8.85
N ALA A 91 2.00 -0.38 -8.92
CA ALA A 91 1.09 -0.69 -10.02
C ALA A 91 1.66 -0.39 -11.41
N TYR A 92 2.57 0.58 -11.53
CA TYR A 92 3.25 0.89 -12.79
C TYR A 92 3.94 -0.36 -13.38
N GLU A 93 4.70 -1.10 -12.59
CA GLU A 93 5.44 -2.30 -13.03
C GLU A 93 4.54 -3.38 -13.62
N HIS A 94 3.30 -3.47 -13.12
CA HIS A 94 2.35 -4.50 -13.53
C HIS A 94 1.43 -4.08 -14.68
N ILE A 95 1.24 -2.76 -14.86
CA ILE A 95 0.53 -2.21 -16.02
C ILE A 95 1.46 -2.21 -17.23
N THR A 96 2.74 -1.88 -17.04
CA THR A 96 3.73 -1.85 -18.12
C THR A 96 4.28 -3.23 -18.47
N ASP A 97 4.37 -4.15 -17.51
CA ASP A 97 4.74 -5.56 -17.77
C ASP A 97 3.71 -6.55 -17.19
N PRO A 98 2.56 -6.72 -17.86
CA PRO A 98 1.55 -7.70 -17.47
C PRO A 98 1.99 -9.15 -17.71
N ARG A 99 3.16 -9.38 -18.35
CA ARG A 99 3.66 -10.72 -18.74
C ARG A 99 4.84 -11.20 -17.92
N ALA A 100 5.31 -10.44 -16.93
CA ALA A 100 6.35 -10.85 -15.99
C ALA A 100 5.97 -12.17 -15.29
N ARG A 101 6.36 -13.30 -15.89
CA ARG A 101 6.27 -14.62 -15.28
C ARG A 101 7.28 -14.63 -14.15
N LYS A 102 6.84 -15.02 -12.94
CA LYS A 102 7.75 -15.37 -11.86
C LYS A 102 8.55 -16.59 -12.30
N GLU A 103 9.75 -16.37 -12.83
CA GLU A 103 10.69 -17.45 -13.04
C GLU A 103 11.07 -18.00 -11.66
N LYS A 104 10.66 -19.24 -11.40
CA LYS A 104 11.09 -19.96 -10.20
C LYS A 104 12.61 -20.10 -10.36
N PRO A 105 13.44 -19.54 -9.46
CA PRO A 105 14.88 -19.67 -9.59
C PRO A 105 15.20 -21.16 -9.70
N PRO A 106 16.07 -21.56 -10.65
CA PRO A 106 16.40 -22.96 -10.87
C PRO A 106 16.84 -23.56 -9.53
N ALA A 107 16.31 -24.74 -9.21
CA ALA A 107 16.71 -25.46 -8.01
C ALA A 107 18.25 -25.54 -8.00
N VAL A 108 18.87 -24.97 -6.98
CA VAL A 108 20.31 -25.12 -6.76
C VAL A 108 20.53 -26.58 -6.38
N ILE A 109 20.67 -27.43 -7.40
CA ILE A 109 21.08 -28.83 -7.24
C ILE A 109 22.51 -28.76 -6.73
N GLY A 110 22.69 -29.08 -5.44
CA GLY A 110 23.99 -29.04 -4.78
C GLY A 110 25.04 -29.85 -5.54
N ARG A 111 25.98 -29.15 -6.16
CA ARG A 111 27.24 -29.74 -6.63
C ARG A 111 28.30 -29.56 -5.55
N GLY A 112 28.27 -30.48 -4.59
CA GLY A 112 29.21 -30.58 -3.49
C GLY A 112 29.59 -32.03 -3.18
N LYS A 113 29.79 -32.85 -4.21
CA LYS A 113 30.53 -34.11 -4.13
C LYS A 113 31.34 -34.19 -5.42
N TYR A 114 32.66 -34.23 -5.28
CA TYR A 114 33.73 -34.62 -6.23
C TYR A 114 34.91 -33.67 -6.11
N PHE A 115 35.63 -33.75 -4.99
CA PHE A 115 37.08 -33.63 -4.97
C PHE A 115 37.57 -34.68 -3.97
N ARG A 116 38.11 -35.77 -4.53
CA ARG A 116 39.03 -36.68 -3.84
C ARG A 116 40.41 -36.03 -3.84
#